data_AF-A0A1H8NNC3-F1
#
_entry.id   AF-A0A1H8NNC3-F1
#
_cell.length_a   1.000
_cell.length_b   1.000
_cell.length_c   1.000
_cell.angle_alpha   90.00
_cell.angle_beta   90.00
_cell.angle_gamma   90.00
#
_symmetry.space_group_name_H-M   'P 1'
#
loop_
_entity.id
_entity.type
_entity.pdbx_description
1 polymer ?
#
loop_
_entity_poly.entity_id
_entity_poly.type
_entity_poly.pdbx_seq_one_letter_code
_entity_poly.pdbx_strand_id
1 'polypeptide(L)'
;MALVTSAFALEVFDRRRARSDRLAEFLLIYVQHFGPEHRTPTNELVEFLLSPVKGQSILYFGLTYDGEPCGFATFMHYPDGPIGVIDHLVVAPNLRGFGGFFIFCDLIAKCLEQKRIPIDHLISEVTLSHPSSAPTIRPAVLVRMMRLVGFKAVRSAYWAPDPAILEDVDSCRAALLLASQPERDDLPASEFTRIVELIYRTHYGLWYERTMTKEKYERYRHASDKLLAKIKLSVAKEKRVVLNGMKNFDLVFSLDSSPRPDPSTIFYVALIALPAAVGLAVGFAQELKVAAIATTISIVIIALFAINRKLRGLLMRAFRLK
;
A
#
# COMPACT_ATOMS: atom_id res chain seq x y z
N MET A 1 1.34 -26.18 -31.28
CA MET A 1 1.26 -25.45 -30.00
C MET A 1 -0.15 -24.89 -29.88
N ALA A 2 -0.95 -25.41 -28.95
CA ALA A 2 -2.26 -24.82 -28.67
C ALA A 2 -2.04 -23.46 -27.98
N LEU A 3 -2.64 -22.40 -28.52
CA LEU A 3 -2.70 -21.10 -27.86
C LEU A 3 -3.53 -21.28 -26.58
N VAL A 4 -2.87 -21.29 -25.43
CA VAL A 4 -3.57 -21.18 -24.15
C VAL A 4 -4.09 -19.75 -24.08
N THR A 5 -5.34 -19.53 -24.47
CA THR A 5 -6.05 -18.29 -24.19
C THR A 5 -6.18 -18.17 -22.68
N SER A 6 -5.59 -17.11 -22.11
CA SER A 6 -5.76 -16.77 -20.70
C SER A 6 -7.26 -16.64 -20.39
N ALA A 7 -7.71 -17.29 -19.31
CA ALA A 7 -9.08 -17.17 -18.79
C ALA A 7 -9.43 -15.74 -18.32
N PHE A 8 -8.40 -14.89 -18.15
CA PHE A 8 -8.58 -13.49 -17.79
C PHE A 8 -8.92 -12.61 -18.99
N ALA A 9 -9.89 -11.73 -18.83
CA ALA A 9 -10.22 -10.69 -19.80
C ALA A 9 -10.43 -9.33 -19.14
N LEU A 10 -10.32 -8.27 -19.96
CA LEU A 10 -10.49 -6.88 -19.53
C LEU A 10 -11.79 -6.32 -20.11
N GLU A 11 -12.62 -5.76 -19.24
CA GLU A 11 -13.75 -4.93 -19.61
C GLU A 11 -13.43 -3.46 -19.39
N VAL A 12 -13.76 -2.62 -20.36
CA VAL A 12 -13.51 -1.18 -20.30
C VAL A 12 -14.83 -0.42 -20.24
N PHE A 13 -14.91 0.51 -19.30
CA PHE A 13 -16.05 1.38 -19.08
C PHE A 13 -15.64 2.82 -19.29
N ASP A 14 -16.37 3.50 -20.16
CA ASP A 14 -16.28 4.94 -20.38
C ASP A 14 -17.62 5.59 -20.03
N ARG A 15 -17.73 6.91 -20.27
CA ARG A 15 -18.95 7.69 -20.06
C ARG A 15 -20.23 7.01 -20.60
N ARG A 16 -20.17 6.30 -21.73
CA ARG A 16 -21.34 5.67 -22.36
C ARG A 16 -21.82 4.43 -21.60
N ARG A 17 -20.92 3.78 -20.84
CA ARG A 17 -21.21 2.59 -20.04
C ARG A 17 -21.28 2.87 -18.53
N ALA A 18 -21.27 4.14 -18.13
CA ALA A 18 -21.23 4.55 -16.73
C ALA A 18 -22.45 4.12 -15.90
N ARG A 19 -23.58 3.80 -16.54
CA ARG A 19 -24.80 3.29 -15.89
C ARG A 19 -25.13 1.83 -16.25
N SER A 20 -24.14 1.08 -16.75
CA SER A 20 -24.37 -0.32 -17.07
C SER A 20 -24.41 -1.18 -15.81
N ASP A 21 -25.34 -2.15 -15.75
CA ASP A 21 -25.41 -3.14 -14.66
C ASP A 21 -24.07 -3.86 -14.49
N ARG A 22 -23.40 -4.11 -15.62
CA ARG A 22 -22.08 -4.73 -15.62
C ARG A 22 -21.02 -3.91 -14.89
N LEU A 23 -21.05 -2.58 -14.94
CA LEU A 23 -20.16 -1.74 -14.13
C LEU A 23 -20.48 -1.88 -12.63
N ALA A 24 -21.76 -2.00 -12.27
CA ALA A 24 -22.16 -2.16 -10.87
C ALA A 24 -21.58 -3.44 -10.25
N GLU A 25 -21.46 -4.52 -11.02
CA GLU A 25 -20.80 -5.75 -10.57
C GLU A 25 -19.31 -5.55 -10.24
N PHE A 26 -18.56 -4.77 -11.04
CA PHE A 26 -17.16 -4.46 -10.73
C PHE A 26 -17.02 -3.47 -9.57
N LEU A 27 -17.94 -2.51 -9.44
CA LEU A 27 -18.01 -1.63 -8.28
C LEU A 27 -18.29 -2.40 -6.98
N LEU A 28 -19.02 -3.53 -7.06
CA LEU A 28 -19.20 -4.42 -5.92
C LEU A 28 -17.88 -5.06 -5.49
N ILE A 29 -17.05 -5.54 -6.44
CA ILE A 29 -15.69 -6.05 -6.14
C ILE A 29 -14.86 -4.98 -5.43
N TYR A 30 -14.93 -3.74 -5.91
CA TYR A 30 -14.29 -2.59 -5.26
C TYR A 30 -14.78 -2.39 -3.82
N VAL A 31 -16.08 -2.32 -3.61
CA VAL A 31 -16.70 -2.13 -2.30
C VAL A 31 -16.32 -3.24 -1.31
N GLN A 32 -16.24 -4.49 -1.78
CA GLN A 32 -15.95 -5.67 -0.96
C GLN A 32 -14.48 -5.79 -0.55
N HIS A 33 -13.56 -5.24 -1.34
CA HIS A 33 -12.12 -5.53 -1.20
C HIS A 33 -11.23 -4.31 -1.04
N PHE A 34 -11.77 -3.10 -1.20
CA PHE A 34 -11.08 -1.85 -0.91
C PHE A 34 -11.42 -1.39 0.52
N GLY A 35 -10.42 -0.89 1.26
CA GLY A 35 -10.59 -0.44 2.64
C GLY A 35 -11.63 0.69 2.73
N PRO A 36 -12.66 0.59 3.59
CA PRO A 36 -13.74 1.56 3.65
C PRO A 36 -13.27 2.98 3.96
N GLU A 37 -12.17 3.12 4.69
CA GLU A 37 -11.55 4.39 5.09
C GLU A 37 -10.96 5.21 3.92
N HIS A 38 -10.55 4.55 2.83
CA HIS A 38 -9.96 5.20 1.66
C HIS A 38 -10.87 5.09 0.43
N ARG A 39 -12.09 4.59 0.62
CA ARG A 39 -13.01 4.29 -0.46
C ARG A 39 -13.77 5.55 -0.89
N THR A 40 -13.59 5.96 -2.13
CA THR A 40 -14.50 6.90 -2.79
C THR A 40 -15.89 6.28 -2.93
N PRO A 41 -16.97 7.00 -2.54
CA PRO A 41 -18.33 6.52 -2.75
C PRO A 41 -18.61 6.17 -4.22
N THR A 42 -19.26 5.04 -4.47
CA THR A 42 -19.47 4.54 -5.84
C THR A 42 -20.36 5.46 -6.68
N ASN A 43 -21.29 6.18 -6.06
CA ASN A 43 -22.08 7.21 -6.73
C ASN A 43 -21.20 8.36 -7.23
N GLU A 44 -20.17 8.77 -6.47
CA GLU A 44 -19.20 9.76 -6.94
C GLU A 44 -18.40 9.21 -8.13
N LEU A 45 -17.91 7.96 -8.07
CA LEU A 45 -17.22 7.33 -9.20
C LEU A 45 -18.09 7.36 -10.48
N VAL A 46 -19.35 6.96 -10.38
CA VAL A 46 -20.30 7.01 -11.51
C VAL A 46 -20.51 8.44 -12.02
N GLU A 47 -20.66 9.40 -11.11
CA GLU A 47 -20.84 10.81 -11.47
C GLU A 47 -19.64 11.38 -12.22
N PHE A 48 -18.42 11.13 -11.75
CA PHE A 48 -17.20 11.60 -12.42
C PHE A 48 -16.97 10.90 -13.76
N LEU A 49 -17.32 9.63 -13.89
CA LEU A 49 -17.28 8.96 -15.19
C LEU A 49 -18.30 9.57 -16.18
N LEU A 50 -19.46 10.02 -15.70
CA LEU A 50 -20.49 10.69 -16.51
C LEU A 50 -20.09 12.12 -16.88
N SER A 51 -19.44 12.83 -15.97
CA SER A 51 -19.08 14.24 -16.09
C SER A 51 -17.65 14.50 -15.59
N PRO A 52 -16.63 14.07 -16.36
CA PRO A 52 -15.23 14.30 -16.00
C PRO A 52 -14.92 15.79 -15.82
N VAL A 53 -13.84 16.09 -15.11
CA VAL A 53 -13.31 17.45 -15.09
C VAL A 53 -12.92 17.87 -16.51
N LYS A 54 -13.08 19.17 -16.85
CA LYS A 54 -12.71 19.67 -18.18
C LYS A 54 -11.26 19.32 -18.50
N GLY A 55 -11.04 18.74 -19.68
CA GLY A 55 -9.72 18.32 -20.14
C GLY A 55 -9.28 16.95 -19.62
N GLN A 56 -10.01 16.33 -18.69
CA GLN A 56 -9.72 15.00 -18.19
C GLN A 56 -10.48 13.94 -19.01
N SER A 57 -9.87 12.78 -19.24
CA SER A 57 -10.60 11.58 -19.67
C SER A 57 -10.53 10.49 -18.59
N ILE A 58 -11.62 9.75 -18.41
CA ILE A 58 -11.73 8.72 -17.37
C ILE A 58 -12.14 7.40 -18.01
N LEU A 59 -11.45 6.34 -17.64
CA LEU A 59 -11.78 4.96 -17.97
C LEU A 59 -11.80 4.14 -16.69
N TYR A 60 -12.78 3.28 -16.53
CA TYR A 60 -12.76 2.23 -15.51
C TYR A 60 -12.50 0.88 -16.17
N PHE A 61 -11.80 0.02 -15.43
CA PHE A 61 -11.38 -1.28 -15.88
C PHE A 61 -11.96 -2.34 -14.95
N GLY A 62 -12.62 -3.33 -15.54
CA GLY A 62 -13.06 -4.55 -14.87
C GLY A 62 -12.20 -5.73 -15.31
N LEU A 63 -11.68 -6.50 -14.36
CA LEU A 63 -11.01 -7.77 -14.63
C LEU A 63 -12.00 -8.92 -14.48
N THR A 64 -12.10 -9.79 -15.46
CA THR A 64 -12.86 -11.04 -15.36
C THR A 64 -11.96 -12.25 -15.38
N TYR A 65 -12.42 -13.35 -14.79
CA TYR A 65 -11.81 -14.67 -14.88
C TYR A 65 -12.91 -15.69 -15.13
N ASP A 66 -12.82 -16.45 -16.23
CA ASP A 66 -13.89 -17.34 -16.70
C ASP A 66 -15.26 -16.64 -16.82
N GLY A 67 -15.25 -15.36 -17.22
CA GLY A 67 -16.45 -14.54 -17.38
C GLY A 67 -16.93 -13.82 -16.12
N GLU A 68 -16.44 -14.20 -14.95
CA GLU A 68 -16.88 -13.65 -13.65
C GLU A 68 -16.05 -12.42 -13.22
N PRO A 69 -16.67 -11.35 -12.70
CA PRO A 69 -15.99 -10.17 -12.18
C PRO A 69 -15.06 -10.49 -11.00
N CYS A 70 -13.81 -10.01 -11.06
CA CYS A 70 -12.81 -10.32 -10.05
C CYS A 70 -11.77 -9.22 -9.82
N GLY A 71 -11.86 -8.08 -10.49
CA GLY A 71 -11.01 -6.93 -10.21
C GLY A 71 -11.59 -5.64 -10.75
N PHE A 72 -11.15 -4.52 -10.17
CA PHE A 72 -11.56 -3.18 -10.56
C PHE A 72 -10.35 -2.23 -10.48
N ALA A 73 -10.31 -1.24 -11.37
CA ALA A 73 -9.36 -0.14 -11.32
C ALA A 73 -9.94 1.08 -12.02
N THR A 74 -9.50 2.27 -11.61
CA THR A 74 -9.84 3.53 -12.27
C THR A 74 -8.61 4.14 -12.92
N PHE A 75 -8.81 4.77 -14.07
CA PHE A 75 -7.77 5.48 -14.79
C PHE A 75 -8.26 6.87 -15.20
N MET A 76 -7.44 7.88 -14.88
CA MET A 76 -7.71 9.27 -15.19
C MET A 76 -6.54 9.85 -15.98
N HIS A 77 -6.80 10.39 -17.17
CA HIS A 77 -5.78 10.96 -18.04
C HIS A 77 -5.93 12.48 -18.17
N TYR A 78 -4.77 13.15 -18.10
CA TYR A 78 -4.59 14.59 -18.17
C TYR A 78 -3.67 14.94 -19.35
N PRO A 79 -4.23 15.36 -20.49
CA PRO A 79 -3.50 15.56 -21.74
C PRO A 79 -2.55 16.75 -21.73
N ASP A 80 -2.81 17.78 -20.91
CA ASP A 80 -1.91 18.94 -20.77
C ASP A 80 -0.59 18.56 -20.04
N GLY A 81 -0.61 17.46 -19.29
CA GLY A 81 0.51 16.93 -18.52
C GLY A 81 1.18 15.70 -19.13
N PRO A 82 0.71 15.21 -20.29
CA PRO A 82 0.44 13.77 -20.54
C PRO A 82 0.60 12.84 -19.32
N ILE A 83 -0.24 13.02 -18.30
CA ILE A 83 -0.21 12.23 -17.06
C ILE A 83 -1.40 11.28 -17.03
N GLY A 84 -1.15 10.01 -16.70
CA GLY A 84 -2.17 9.05 -16.30
C GLY A 84 -2.11 8.79 -14.81
N VAL A 85 -3.25 8.68 -14.13
CA VAL A 85 -3.36 8.27 -12.73
C VAL A 85 -4.15 6.97 -12.68
N ILE A 86 -3.59 5.92 -12.06
CA ILE A 86 -4.28 4.66 -11.77
C ILE A 86 -4.54 4.58 -10.27
N ASP A 87 -5.83 4.51 -9.94
CA ASP A 87 -6.34 4.38 -8.59
C ASP A 87 -7.27 3.17 -8.45
N HIS A 88 -7.66 2.89 -7.21
CA HIS A 88 -8.65 1.88 -6.85
C HIS A 88 -8.35 0.48 -7.39
N LEU A 89 -7.08 0.18 -7.68
CA LEU A 89 -6.66 -1.10 -8.22
C LEU A 89 -6.84 -2.20 -7.18
N VAL A 90 -7.79 -3.10 -7.45
CA VAL A 90 -8.15 -4.19 -6.54
C VAL A 90 -8.43 -5.47 -7.31
N VAL A 91 -7.99 -6.58 -6.73
CA VAL A 91 -8.24 -7.94 -7.24
C VAL A 91 -8.80 -8.78 -6.09
N ALA A 92 -9.83 -9.57 -6.39
CA ALA A 92 -10.48 -10.48 -5.47
C ALA A 92 -9.47 -11.46 -4.85
N PRO A 93 -9.52 -11.73 -3.53
CA PRO A 93 -8.51 -12.51 -2.83
C PRO A 93 -8.21 -13.88 -3.44
N ASN A 94 -9.24 -14.58 -3.91
CA ASN A 94 -9.15 -15.90 -4.54
C ASN A 94 -8.33 -15.88 -5.84
N LEU A 95 -8.20 -14.74 -6.52
CA LEU A 95 -7.44 -14.64 -7.77
C LEU A 95 -6.06 -14.01 -7.63
N ARG A 96 -5.69 -13.53 -6.45
CA ARG A 96 -4.36 -12.95 -6.19
C ARG A 96 -3.25 -13.99 -6.38
N GLY A 97 -3.50 -15.25 -6.03
CA GLY A 97 -2.55 -16.36 -6.17
C GLY A 97 -2.32 -16.84 -7.60
N PHE A 98 -3.22 -16.50 -8.53
CA PHE A 98 -3.13 -16.87 -9.96
C PHE A 98 -2.43 -15.81 -10.81
N GLY A 99 -1.70 -14.88 -10.18
CA GLY A 99 -1.07 -13.76 -10.88
C GLY A 99 -2.06 -12.69 -11.37
N GLY A 100 -3.30 -12.70 -10.88
CA GLY A 100 -4.37 -11.81 -11.35
C GLY A 100 -3.99 -10.32 -11.32
N PHE A 101 -3.21 -9.89 -10.34
CA PHE A 101 -2.67 -8.52 -10.30
C PHE A 101 -1.78 -8.19 -11.52
N PHE A 102 -0.81 -9.05 -11.82
CA PHE A 102 0.13 -8.81 -12.93
C PHE A 102 -0.58 -8.86 -14.28
N ILE A 103 -1.50 -9.81 -14.44
CA ILE A 103 -2.32 -9.95 -15.64
C ILE A 103 -3.21 -8.71 -15.81
N PHE A 104 -3.79 -8.19 -14.72
CA PHE A 104 -4.63 -7.00 -14.80
C PHE A 104 -3.83 -5.77 -15.23
N CYS A 105 -2.65 -5.55 -14.65
CA CYS A 105 -1.76 -4.47 -15.07
C CYS A 105 -1.34 -4.59 -16.54
N ASP A 106 -0.98 -5.79 -17.01
CA ASP A 106 -0.62 -6.04 -18.42
C ASP A 106 -1.79 -5.77 -19.37
N LEU A 107 -2.99 -6.22 -19.03
CA LEU A 107 -4.20 -5.96 -19.83
C LEU A 107 -4.53 -4.47 -19.89
N ILE A 108 -4.43 -3.75 -18.77
CA ILE A 108 -4.61 -2.29 -18.73
C ILE A 108 -3.57 -1.62 -19.63
N ALA A 109 -2.29 -1.97 -19.49
CA ALA A 109 -1.21 -1.38 -20.30
C ALA A 109 -1.46 -1.59 -21.80
N LYS A 110 -1.80 -2.81 -22.23
CA LYS A 110 -2.16 -3.12 -23.61
C LYS A 110 -3.36 -2.31 -24.10
N CYS A 111 -4.40 -2.15 -23.28
CA CYS A 111 -5.56 -1.34 -23.63
C CYS A 111 -5.19 0.15 -23.83
N LEU A 112 -4.36 0.71 -22.95
CA LEU A 112 -3.91 2.11 -23.07
C LEU A 112 -3.06 2.32 -24.34
N GLU A 113 -2.17 1.38 -24.64
CA GLU A 113 -1.34 1.38 -25.85
C GLU A 113 -2.20 1.26 -27.13
N GLN A 114 -3.14 0.32 -27.16
CA GLN A 114 -4.07 0.16 -28.28
C GLN A 114 -4.91 1.40 -28.54
N LYS A 115 -5.33 2.09 -27.47
CA LYS A 115 -6.04 3.37 -27.56
C LYS A 115 -5.12 4.56 -27.92
N ARG A 116 -3.80 4.36 -27.95
CA ARG A 116 -2.79 5.40 -28.23
C ARG A 116 -2.94 6.63 -27.33
N ILE A 117 -3.23 6.41 -26.05
CA ILE A 117 -3.36 7.50 -25.07
C ILE A 117 -1.93 7.99 -24.75
N PRO A 118 -1.59 9.27 -25.00
CA PRO A 118 -0.26 9.78 -24.75
C PRO A 118 -0.02 9.93 -23.25
N ILE A 119 0.93 9.15 -22.71
CA ILE A 119 1.25 9.14 -21.28
C ILE A 119 2.77 9.18 -21.11
N ASP A 120 3.27 10.30 -20.61
CA ASP A 120 4.68 10.46 -20.23
C ASP A 120 4.92 9.91 -18.83
N HIS A 121 3.94 10.05 -17.93
CA HIS A 121 3.98 9.51 -16.57
C HIS A 121 2.66 8.86 -16.18
N LEU A 122 2.74 7.60 -15.79
CA LEU A 122 1.68 6.88 -15.10
C LEU A 122 1.94 6.93 -13.60
N ILE A 123 0.95 7.34 -12.83
CA ILE A 123 1.04 7.61 -11.40
C ILE A 123 0.14 6.64 -10.65
N SER A 124 0.60 6.21 -9.48
CA SER A 124 -0.24 5.54 -8.50
C SER A 124 0.23 5.86 -7.08
N GLU A 125 -0.68 5.78 -6.12
CA GLU A 125 -0.41 6.08 -4.72
C GLU A 125 -0.69 4.85 -3.86
N VAL A 126 0.21 4.56 -2.90
CA VAL A 126 0.01 3.49 -1.92
C VAL A 126 0.11 4.06 -0.52
N THR A 127 -1.01 4.13 0.20
CA THR A 127 -1.05 4.57 1.60
C THR A 127 -0.21 3.65 2.49
N LEU A 128 0.64 4.24 3.32
CA LEU A 128 1.59 3.55 4.21
C LEU A 128 1.08 3.46 5.64
N SER A 129 0.17 4.34 6.02
CA SER A 129 -0.36 4.44 7.38
C SER A 129 -1.68 3.70 7.51
N HIS A 130 -1.65 2.44 7.97
CA HIS A 130 -2.62 1.96 8.97
C HIS A 130 -2.33 0.52 9.46
N PRO A 131 -2.52 0.26 10.77
CA PRO A 131 -2.74 -1.07 11.31
C PRO A 131 -4.25 -1.34 11.45
N SER A 132 -4.76 -2.46 10.91
CA SER A 132 -6.13 -3.01 11.10
C SER A 132 -7.21 -2.39 10.18
N SER A 133 -7.97 -3.14 9.38
CA SER A 133 -8.90 -4.20 9.82
C SER A 133 -9.33 -5.20 8.72
N ALA A 134 -8.73 -5.14 7.53
CA ALA A 134 -9.02 -6.07 6.43
C ALA A 134 -7.84 -7.03 6.18
N PRO A 135 -8.06 -8.22 5.58
CA PRO A 135 -6.99 -9.08 5.06
C PRO A 135 -6.40 -8.45 3.78
N THR A 136 -5.88 -7.23 3.90
CA THR A 136 -5.29 -6.46 2.82
C THR A 136 -3.82 -6.80 2.66
N ILE A 137 -3.34 -6.68 1.42
CA ILE A 137 -1.93 -6.78 1.10
C ILE A 137 -1.20 -5.68 1.88
N ARG A 138 -0.14 -6.05 2.60
CA ARG A 138 0.69 -5.06 3.32
C ARG A 138 1.18 -3.99 2.32
N PRO A 139 1.16 -2.69 2.67
CA PRO A 139 1.59 -1.62 1.76
C PRO A 139 2.96 -1.86 1.11
N ALA A 140 3.93 -2.35 1.89
CA ALA A 140 5.26 -2.68 1.37
C ALA A 140 5.25 -3.78 0.29
N VAL A 141 4.35 -4.75 0.40
CA VAL A 141 4.16 -5.81 -0.60
C VAL A 141 3.52 -5.23 -1.86
N LEU A 142 2.51 -4.37 -1.72
CA LEU A 142 1.88 -3.70 -2.86
C LEU A 142 2.87 -2.80 -3.61
N VAL A 143 3.66 -1.99 -2.89
CA VAL A 143 4.75 -1.18 -3.50
C VAL A 143 5.73 -2.08 -4.28
N ARG A 144 6.09 -3.25 -3.73
CA ARG A 144 6.96 -4.21 -4.43
C ARG A 144 6.29 -4.78 -5.68
N MET A 145 5.02 -5.13 -5.62
CA MET A 145 4.26 -5.62 -6.78
C MET A 145 4.15 -4.55 -7.87
N MET A 146 3.88 -3.30 -7.49
CA MET A 146 3.87 -2.16 -8.42
C MET A 146 5.24 -1.96 -9.08
N ARG A 147 6.34 -2.13 -8.32
CA ARG A 147 7.70 -2.08 -8.87
C ARG A 147 8.01 -3.20 -9.87
N LEU A 148 7.45 -4.39 -9.66
CA LEU A 148 7.57 -5.52 -10.60
C LEU A 148 6.86 -5.24 -11.93
N VAL A 149 5.83 -4.39 -11.96
CA VAL A 149 5.14 -3.97 -13.20
C VAL A 149 5.65 -2.64 -13.76
N GLY A 150 6.84 -2.19 -13.33
CA GLY A 150 7.56 -1.07 -13.94
C GLY A 150 7.41 0.28 -13.23
N PHE A 151 6.66 0.37 -12.13
CA PHE A 151 6.64 1.60 -11.34
C PHE A 151 7.93 1.78 -10.53
N LYS A 152 8.29 3.02 -10.26
CA LYS A 152 9.39 3.40 -9.38
C LYS A 152 8.87 4.28 -8.26
N ALA A 153 9.30 4.01 -7.02
CA ALA A 153 8.87 4.82 -5.89
C ALA A 153 9.68 6.12 -5.82
N VAL A 154 9.00 7.26 -5.70
CA VAL A 154 9.68 8.55 -5.49
C VAL A 154 10.42 8.51 -4.16
N ARG A 155 11.71 8.86 -4.17
CA ARG A 155 12.52 8.99 -2.96
C ARG A 155 12.29 10.36 -2.30
N SER A 156 11.05 10.64 -1.93
CA SER A 156 10.66 11.84 -1.20
C SER A 156 9.51 11.51 -0.25
N ALA A 157 9.37 12.28 0.82
CA ALA A 157 8.21 12.16 1.69
C ALA A 157 6.97 12.66 0.94
N TYR A 158 5.91 11.87 0.98
CA TYR A 158 4.67 12.15 0.28
C TYR A 158 3.46 11.80 1.15
N TRP A 159 2.40 12.58 0.98
CA TRP A 159 1.11 12.40 1.64
C TRP A 159 0.04 12.42 0.56
N ALA A 160 -0.84 11.42 0.54
CA ALA A 160 -2.01 11.44 -0.34
C ALA A 160 -2.95 12.55 0.16
N PRO A 161 -3.51 13.41 -0.71
CA PRO A 161 -4.41 14.47 -0.29
C PRO A 161 -5.83 13.91 -0.09
N ASP A 162 -5.95 12.88 0.75
CA ASP A 162 -7.21 12.24 1.14
C ASP A 162 -7.98 13.10 2.17
N PRO A 163 -9.32 13.01 2.28
CA PRO A 163 -10.09 13.78 3.26
C PRO A 163 -9.64 13.58 4.72
N ALA A 164 -8.99 12.45 5.03
CA ALA A 164 -8.42 12.17 6.34
C ALA A 164 -7.33 13.17 6.77
N ILE A 165 -6.76 13.98 5.84
CA ILE A 165 -5.83 15.07 6.21
C ILE A 165 -6.47 16.12 7.13
N LEU A 166 -7.80 16.18 7.19
CA LEU A 166 -8.55 17.06 8.09
C LEU A 166 -8.52 16.60 9.55
N GLU A 167 -8.26 15.30 9.77
CA GLU A 167 -8.28 14.67 11.08
C GLU A 167 -6.86 14.43 11.58
N ASP A 168 -6.04 13.73 10.78
CA ASP A 168 -4.65 13.43 11.09
C ASP A 168 -3.81 13.38 9.82
N VAL A 169 -2.81 14.26 9.73
CA VAL A 169 -1.90 14.31 8.58
C VAL A 169 -1.07 13.02 8.43
N ASP A 170 -0.69 12.38 9.54
CA ASP A 170 0.16 11.19 9.49
C ASP A 170 -0.62 9.96 8.99
N SER A 171 -1.95 9.97 9.10
CA SER A 171 -2.84 8.95 8.50
C SER A 171 -2.75 8.90 6.98
N CYS A 172 -2.33 9.99 6.33
CA CYS A 172 -2.31 10.12 4.88
C CYS A 172 -0.93 9.87 4.26
N ARG A 173 0.05 9.43 5.06
CA ARG A 173 1.39 9.14 4.53
C ARG A 173 1.30 8.05 3.45
N ALA A 174 1.89 8.31 2.29
CA ALA A 174 1.80 7.42 1.13
C ALA A 174 3.15 7.31 0.40
N ALA A 175 3.31 6.23 -0.36
CA ALA A 175 4.34 6.11 -1.37
C ALA A 175 3.76 6.56 -2.72
N LEU A 176 4.38 7.57 -3.32
CA LEU A 176 4.08 7.99 -4.69
C LEU A 176 4.91 7.14 -5.66
N LEU A 177 4.24 6.54 -6.65
CA LEU A 177 4.82 5.62 -7.61
C LEU A 177 4.65 6.18 -9.02
N LEU A 178 5.72 6.16 -9.82
CA LEU A 178 5.70 6.62 -11.21
C LEU A 178 6.27 5.55 -12.15
N ALA A 179 5.58 5.29 -13.25
CA ALA A 179 6.15 4.65 -14.44
C ALA A 179 6.24 5.71 -15.54
N SER A 180 7.45 6.01 -16.01
CA SER A 180 7.70 7.09 -16.98
C SER A 180 8.04 6.53 -18.36
N GLN A 181 7.67 7.24 -19.42
CA GLN A 181 8.04 6.94 -20.81
C GLN A 181 8.75 8.16 -21.41
N PRO A 182 10.04 8.04 -21.84
CA PRO A 182 10.92 6.89 -21.66
C PRO A 182 11.19 6.59 -20.18
N GLU A 183 11.69 5.39 -19.89
CA GLU A 183 12.04 5.01 -18.52
C GLU A 183 13.13 5.94 -17.96
N ARG A 184 12.95 6.40 -16.72
CA ARG A 184 13.86 7.31 -16.02
C ARG A 184 14.13 6.84 -14.60
N ASP A 185 15.30 7.15 -14.06
CA ASP A 185 15.69 6.88 -12.67
C ASP A 185 15.56 8.11 -11.76
N ASP A 186 15.29 9.27 -12.34
CA ASP A 186 15.10 10.52 -11.64
C ASP A 186 14.28 11.50 -12.50
N LEU A 187 13.77 12.56 -11.87
CA LEU A 187 13.04 13.64 -12.52
C LEU A 187 13.62 14.99 -12.12
N PRO A 188 13.66 16.00 -13.00
CA PRO A 188 13.82 17.38 -12.60
C PRO A 188 12.86 17.75 -11.47
N ALA A 189 13.33 18.50 -10.46
CA ALA A 189 12.48 18.88 -9.33
C ALA A 189 11.25 19.72 -9.74
N SER A 190 11.36 20.50 -10.82
CA SER A 190 10.26 21.25 -11.41
C SER A 190 9.18 20.34 -12.02
N GLU A 191 9.59 19.28 -12.71
CA GLU A 191 8.70 18.29 -13.30
C GLU A 191 7.97 17.50 -12.20
N PHE A 192 8.70 17.04 -11.18
CA PHE A 192 8.10 16.42 -9.99
C PHE A 192 7.09 17.35 -9.30
N THR A 193 7.45 18.63 -9.12
CA THR A 193 6.54 19.61 -8.51
C THR A 193 5.26 19.79 -9.32
N ARG A 194 5.36 19.88 -10.65
CA ARG A 194 4.19 19.95 -11.55
C ARG A 194 3.28 18.73 -11.40
N ILE A 195 3.87 17.54 -11.29
CA ILE A 195 3.13 16.29 -11.07
C ILE A 195 2.35 16.34 -9.75
N VAL A 196 3.02 16.67 -8.64
CA VAL A 196 2.37 16.74 -7.32
C VAL A 196 1.31 17.85 -7.26
N GLU A 197 1.55 18.99 -7.89
CA GLU A 197 0.55 20.04 -8.05
C GLU A 197 -0.70 19.56 -8.78
N LEU A 198 -0.53 18.81 -9.88
CA LEU A 198 -1.65 18.24 -10.62
C LEU A 198 -2.45 17.28 -9.74
N ILE A 199 -1.79 16.40 -8.97
CA ILE A 199 -2.47 15.48 -8.06
C ILE A 199 -3.29 16.28 -7.02
N TYR A 200 -2.67 17.24 -6.35
CA TYR A 200 -3.30 17.98 -5.26
C TYR A 200 -4.43 18.91 -5.72
N ARG A 201 -4.20 19.63 -6.83
CA ARG A 201 -5.10 20.70 -7.29
C ARG A 201 -6.14 20.21 -8.26
N THR A 202 -5.71 19.42 -9.24
CA THR A 202 -6.57 19.04 -10.36
C THR A 202 -7.23 17.71 -10.11
N HIS A 203 -6.47 16.69 -9.69
CA HIS A 203 -7.02 15.35 -9.46
C HIS A 203 -7.93 15.32 -8.23
N TYR A 204 -7.39 15.61 -7.05
CA TYR A 204 -8.18 15.58 -5.81
C TYR A 204 -8.91 16.89 -5.50
N GLY A 205 -8.28 18.05 -5.73
CA GLY A 205 -8.87 19.35 -5.43
C GLY A 205 -10.22 19.57 -6.12
N LEU A 206 -10.27 19.40 -7.44
CA LEU A 206 -11.52 19.53 -8.21
C LEU A 206 -12.52 18.40 -7.92
N TRP A 207 -12.05 17.23 -7.47
CA TRP A 207 -12.94 16.17 -7.02
C TRP A 207 -13.72 16.62 -5.79
N TYR A 208 -13.00 17.01 -4.73
CA TYR A 208 -13.60 17.38 -3.46
C TYR A 208 -14.30 18.73 -3.47
N GLU A 209 -13.95 19.65 -4.39
CA GLU A 209 -14.72 20.87 -4.61
C GLU A 209 -16.17 20.56 -5.01
N ARG A 210 -16.39 19.49 -5.78
CA ARG A 210 -17.72 19.07 -6.24
C ARG A 210 -18.48 18.27 -5.20
N THR A 211 -17.79 17.44 -4.41
CA THR A 211 -18.43 16.46 -3.52
C THR A 211 -18.52 16.89 -2.06
N MET A 212 -17.73 17.89 -1.62
CA MET A 212 -17.80 18.43 -0.27
C MET A 212 -18.65 19.70 -0.19
N THR A 213 -19.10 20.03 1.03
CA THR A 213 -19.66 21.36 1.29
C THR A 213 -18.56 22.42 1.15
N LYS A 214 -18.94 23.64 0.75
CA LYS A 214 -18.00 24.75 0.57
C LYS A 214 -17.09 24.97 1.78
N GLU A 215 -17.65 24.95 2.99
CA GLU A 215 -16.90 25.11 4.25
C GLU A 215 -15.88 23.98 4.47
N LYS A 216 -16.28 22.73 4.22
CA LYS A 216 -15.39 21.57 4.36
C LYS A 216 -14.29 21.60 3.29
N TYR A 217 -14.63 21.97 2.06
CA TYR A 217 -13.68 22.12 0.97
C TYR A 217 -12.64 23.19 1.26
N GLU A 218 -13.01 24.37 1.78
CA GLU A 218 -12.04 25.42 2.13
C GLU A 218 -11.05 24.95 3.21
N ARG A 219 -11.54 24.22 4.22
CA ARG A 219 -10.66 23.58 5.22
C ARG A 219 -9.71 22.56 4.59
N TYR A 220 -10.25 21.70 3.73
CA TYR A 220 -9.47 20.68 3.02
C TYR A 220 -8.40 21.32 2.14
N ARG A 221 -8.78 22.31 1.34
CA ARG A 221 -7.89 23.09 0.48
C ARG A 221 -6.76 23.68 1.32
N HIS A 222 -7.06 24.37 2.41
CA HIS A 222 -6.03 24.94 3.26
C HIS A 222 -5.05 23.90 3.85
N ALA A 223 -5.53 22.72 4.25
CA ALA A 223 -4.68 21.63 4.71
C ALA A 223 -3.80 21.06 3.57
N SER A 224 -4.40 20.84 2.40
CA SER A 224 -3.76 20.37 1.18
C SER A 224 -2.65 21.34 0.71
N ASP A 225 -2.90 22.66 0.77
CA ASP A 225 -1.93 23.72 0.44
C ASP A 225 -0.68 23.66 1.32
N LYS A 226 -0.87 23.43 2.63
CA LYS A 226 0.24 23.31 3.58
C LYS A 226 1.11 22.09 3.26
N LEU A 227 0.48 20.96 2.93
CA LEU A 227 1.20 19.73 2.56
C LEU A 227 1.94 19.89 1.23
N LEU A 228 1.29 20.47 0.23
CA LEU A 228 1.93 20.78 -1.06
C LEU A 228 3.13 21.71 -0.88
N ALA A 229 2.99 22.76 -0.07
CA ALA A 229 4.10 23.67 0.24
C ALA A 229 5.26 22.95 0.95
N LYS A 230 4.95 22.04 1.88
CA LYS A 230 5.96 21.21 2.57
C LYS A 230 6.72 20.30 1.59
N ILE A 231 6.02 19.64 0.67
CA ILE A 231 6.65 18.79 -0.36
C ILE A 231 7.53 19.63 -1.30
N LYS A 232 7.04 20.78 -1.74
CA LYS A 232 7.82 21.71 -2.58
C LYS A 232 9.10 22.16 -1.88
N LEU A 233 8.99 22.54 -0.60
CA LEU A 233 10.15 22.96 0.19
C LEU A 233 11.18 21.84 0.38
N SER A 234 10.73 20.57 0.53
CA SER A 234 11.67 19.46 0.68
C SER A 234 12.49 19.19 -0.59
N VAL A 235 11.94 19.46 -1.77
CA VAL A 235 12.64 19.26 -3.06
C VAL A 235 13.24 20.55 -3.63
N ALA A 236 12.97 21.73 -3.04
CA ALA A 236 13.39 23.02 -3.58
C ALA A 236 14.92 23.17 -3.70
N LYS A 237 15.68 22.49 -2.84
CA LYS A 237 17.16 22.49 -2.87
C LYS A 237 17.72 21.39 -3.78
N GLU A 238 16.89 20.47 -4.24
CA GLU A 238 17.28 19.37 -5.09
C GLU A 238 17.15 19.79 -6.55
N LYS A 239 18.15 19.47 -7.38
CA LYS A 239 18.01 19.64 -8.83
C LYS A 239 17.13 18.54 -9.44
N ARG A 240 17.19 17.34 -8.85
CA ARG A 240 16.54 16.13 -9.34
C ARG A 240 16.01 15.30 -8.18
N VAL A 241 14.84 14.72 -8.34
CA VAL A 241 14.20 13.81 -7.40
C VAL A 241 14.43 12.38 -7.89
N VAL A 242 15.01 11.54 -7.04
CA VAL A 242 15.35 10.15 -7.40
C VAL A 242 14.10 9.27 -7.42
N LEU A 243 14.00 8.41 -8.44
CA LEU A 243 13.01 7.36 -8.55
C LEU A 243 13.66 6.01 -8.24
N ASN A 244 13.18 5.34 -7.19
CA ASN A 244 13.65 4.04 -6.77
C ASN A 244 12.87 2.91 -7.47
N GLY A 245 13.37 2.49 -8.64
CA GLY A 245 12.95 1.25 -9.31
C GLY A 245 13.56 0.01 -8.66
N MET A 246 13.37 -1.18 -9.21
CA MET A 246 14.09 -2.37 -8.75
C MET A 246 15.54 -2.34 -9.24
N LYS A 247 16.44 -1.62 -8.56
CA LYS A 247 17.86 -1.61 -8.96
C LYS A 247 18.62 -2.89 -8.64
N ASN A 248 18.09 -3.77 -7.78
CA ASN A 248 18.70 -5.06 -7.45
C ASN A 248 17.60 -6.12 -7.32
N PHE A 249 17.57 -7.10 -8.23
CA PHE A 249 16.90 -8.39 -8.02
C PHE A 249 17.69 -9.28 -7.06
N ASP A 250 18.86 -8.84 -6.60
CA ASP A 250 19.54 -9.44 -5.46
C ASP A 250 18.63 -9.31 -4.25
N LEU A 251 17.90 -10.39 -4.02
CA LEU A 251 17.09 -10.69 -2.85
C LEU A 251 17.98 -10.76 -1.60
N VAL A 252 18.72 -9.70 -1.29
CA VAL A 252 19.13 -9.47 0.08
C VAL A 252 17.91 -8.87 0.76
N PHE A 253 17.15 -9.75 1.38
CA PHE A 253 16.06 -9.40 2.28
C PHE A 253 16.60 -8.53 3.42
N SER A 254 16.68 -7.22 3.20
CA SER A 254 16.53 -6.24 4.27
C SER A 254 15.14 -5.65 4.12
N LEU A 255 14.15 -6.40 4.63
CA LEU A 255 13.04 -5.76 5.33
C LEU A 255 13.67 -4.73 6.28
N ASP A 256 13.11 -3.53 6.39
CA ASP A 256 13.44 -2.63 7.49
C ASP A 256 13.44 -3.44 8.79
N SER A 257 14.63 -3.83 9.24
CA SER A 257 14.90 -4.15 10.61
C SER A 257 14.86 -2.80 11.30
N SER A 258 13.65 -2.32 11.59
CA SER A 258 13.49 -1.77 12.93
C SER A 258 14.02 -2.89 13.81
N PRO A 259 15.17 -2.71 14.49
CA PRO A 259 15.77 -3.79 15.23
C PRO A 259 14.74 -4.10 16.32
N ARG A 260 13.96 -5.16 16.12
CA ARG A 260 13.59 -5.96 17.28
C ARG A 260 14.95 -6.32 17.86
N PRO A 261 15.29 -5.86 19.06
CA PRO A 261 16.56 -6.22 19.65
C PRO A 261 16.61 -7.74 19.61
N ASP A 262 17.58 -8.27 18.86
CA ASP A 262 17.83 -9.70 18.90
C ASP A 262 18.02 -10.02 20.39
N PRO A 263 17.28 -11.01 20.93
CA PRO A 263 17.53 -11.45 22.28
C PRO A 263 19.03 -11.72 22.39
N SER A 264 19.69 -11.09 23.36
CA SER A 264 21.15 -11.20 23.47
C SER A 264 21.56 -12.67 23.44
N THR A 265 22.76 -13.00 22.95
CA THR A 265 23.26 -14.39 22.95
C THR A 265 23.10 -15.05 24.33
N ILE A 266 23.16 -14.25 25.40
CA ILE A 266 22.90 -14.65 26.79
C ILE A 266 21.47 -15.16 27.01
N PHE A 267 20.44 -14.60 26.34
CA PHE A 267 19.07 -15.11 26.39
C PHE A 267 18.98 -16.55 25.85
N TYR A 268 19.59 -16.82 24.69
CA TYR A 268 19.59 -18.18 24.13
C TYR A 268 20.45 -19.14 24.94
N VAL A 269 21.59 -18.68 25.46
CA VAL A 269 22.43 -19.44 26.39
C VAL A 269 21.65 -19.75 27.67
N ALA A 270 20.92 -18.80 28.24
CA ALA A 270 20.09 -19.03 29.43
C ALA A 270 18.93 -19.99 29.14
N LEU A 271 18.27 -19.86 27.99
CA LEU A 271 17.16 -20.72 27.57
C LEU A 271 17.59 -22.19 27.44
N ILE A 272 18.84 -22.43 27.01
CA ILE A 272 19.40 -23.79 26.87
C ILE A 272 20.03 -24.27 28.18
N ALA A 273 20.75 -23.39 28.89
CA ALA A 273 21.51 -23.75 30.09
C ALA A 273 20.63 -23.94 31.32
N LEU A 274 19.53 -23.19 31.50
CA LEU A 274 18.66 -23.36 32.68
C LEU A 274 18.03 -24.76 32.72
N PRO A 275 17.38 -25.26 31.64
CA PRO A 275 16.80 -26.59 31.62
C PRO A 275 17.86 -27.69 31.81
N ALA A 276 19.04 -27.52 31.20
CA ALA A 276 20.15 -28.47 31.34
C ALA A 276 20.71 -28.49 32.78
N ALA A 277 20.87 -27.33 33.42
CA ALA A 277 21.34 -27.21 34.79
C ALA A 277 20.31 -27.76 35.79
N VAL A 278 19.02 -27.50 35.57
CA VAL A 278 17.93 -28.11 36.36
C VAL A 278 17.90 -29.61 36.16
N GLY A 279 18.02 -30.10 34.93
CA GLY A 279 18.09 -31.53 34.62
C GLY A 279 19.28 -32.23 35.30
N LEU A 280 20.46 -31.60 35.30
CA LEU A 280 21.64 -32.11 36.01
C LEU A 280 21.46 -32.08 37.53
N ALA A 281 20.95 -30.98 38.10
CA ALA A 281 20.68 -30.88 39.54
C ALA A 281 19.66 -31.94 40.01
N VAL A 282 18.64 -32.21 39.17
CA VAL A 282 17.68 -33.30 39.37
C VAL A 282 18.32 -34.67 39.22
N GLY A 283 19.24 -34.85 38.27
CA GLY A 283 19.99 -36.09 38.09
C GLY A 283 20.92 -36.42 39.27
N PHE A 284 21.50 -35.41 39.91
CA PHE A 284 22.35 -35.58 41.10
C PHE A 284 21.54 -35.73 42.40
N ALA A 285 20.37 -35.12 42.50
CA ALA A 285 19.46 -35.29 43.63
C ALA A 285 18.49 -36.45 43.35
N GLN A 286 18.91 -37.68 43.64
CA GLN A 286 18.16 -38.93 43.41
C GLN A 286 16.81 -39.09 44.15
N GLU A 287 16.17 -38.01 44.61
CA GLU A 287 14.81 -38.06 45.14
C GLU A 287 13.81 -37.52 44.13
N LEU A 288 12.96 -38.41 43.61
CA LEU A 288 11.87 -38.14 42.65
C LEU A 288 10.98 -36.95 43.06
N LYS A 289 10.88 -36.66 44.37
CA LYS A 289 10.11 -35.55 44.93
C LYS A 289 10.76 -34.19 44.64
N VAL A 290 12.09 -34.10 44.69
CA VAL A 290 12.82 -32.85 44.40
C VAL A 290 12.75 -32.53 42.91
N ALA A 291 12.84 -33.57 42.06
CA ALA A 291 12.62 -33.48 40.63
C ALA A 291 11.25 -32.89 40.30
N ALA A 292 10.19 -33.48 40.85
CA ALA A 292 8.82 -33.03 40.61
C ALA A 292 8.59 -31.59 41.08
N ILE A 293 9.10 -31.21 42.26
CA ILE A 293 8.96 -29.84 42.78
C ILE A 293 9.71 -28.84 41.90
N ALA A 294 10.95 -29.15 41.50
CA ALA A 294 11.76 -28.26 40.65
C ALA A 294 11.15 -28.06 39.25
N THR A 295 10.63 -29.12 38.63
CA THR A 295 9.92 -29.03 37.35
C THR A 295 8.63 -28.21 37.48
N THR A 296 7.86 -28.42 38.55
CA THR A 296 6.60 -27.68 38.77
C THR A 296 6.88 -26.19 39.00
N ILE A 297 7.90 -25.85 39.78
CA ILE A 297 8.32 -24.45 39.98
C ILE A 297 8.77 -23.83 38.66
N SER A 298 9.54 -24.56 37.84
CA SER A 298 10.01 -24.06 36.54
C SER A 298 8.85 -23.76 35.59
N ILE A 299 7.86 -24.66 35.50
CA ILE A 299 6.66 -24.47 34.68
C ILE A 299 5.84 -23.28 35.19
N VAL A 300 5.66 -23.15 36.50
CA VAL A 300 4.91 -22.04 37.12
C VAL A 300 5.61 -20.71 36.87
N ILE A 301 6.94 -20.65 36.98
CA ILE A 301 7.72 -19.45 36.67
C ILE A 301 7.57 -19.08 35.19
N ILE A 302 7.72 -20.05 34.27
CA ILE A 302 7.55 -19.82 32.83
C ILE A 302 6.14 -19.33 32.52
N ALA A 303 5.10 -19.92 33.13
CA ALA A 303 3.71 -19.52 32.94
C ALA A 303 3.42 -18.11 33.51
N LEU A 304 3.93 -17.79 34.70
CA LEU A 304 3.84 -16.46 35.30
C LEU A 304 4.49 -15.38 34.41
N PHE A 305 5.61 -15.70 33.76
CA PHE A 305 6.26 -14.81 32.81
C PHE A 305 5.53 -14.69 31.47
N ALA A 306 4.90 -15.77 31.00
CA ALA A 306 4.11 -15.77 29.77
C ALA A 306 2.82 -14.94 29.93
N ILE A 307 2.20 -15.00 31.11
CA ILE A 307 0.89 -14.38 31.38
C ILE A 307 1.03 -12.94 31.87
N ASN A 308 2.02 -12.64 32.73
CA ASN A 308 2.11 -11.32 33.37
C ASN A 308 3.04 -10.34 32.63
N ARG A 309 2.45 -9.50 31.77
CA ARG A 309 3.18 -8.48 30.98
C ARG A 309 4.05 -7.52 31.81
N LYS A 310 3.68 -7.21 33.06
CA LYS A 310 4.47 -6.30 33.93
C LYS A 310 5.77 -6.94 34.42
N LEU A 311 5.75 -8.22 34.82
CA LEU A 311 6.96 -8.94 35.25
C LEU A 311 7.93 -9.12 34.08
N ARG A 312 7.39 -9.42 32.88
CA ARG A 312 8.19 -9.49 31.65
C ARG A 312 8.90 -8.17 31.37
N GLY A 313 8.25 -7.02 31.59
CA GLY A 313 8.87 -5.71 31.45
C GLY A 313 9.96 -5.40 32.48
N LEU A 314 9.81 -5.86 33.73
CA LEU A 314 10.80 -5.69 34.79
C LEU A 314 12.08 -6.50 34.52
N LEU A 315 11.93 -7.73 34.02
CA LEU A 315 13.06 -8.61 33.73
C LEU A 315 13.85 -8.12 32.50
N MET A 316 13.12 -7.67 31.46
CA MET A 316 13.73 -6.98 30.32
C MET A 316 14.57 -5.77 30.78
N ARG A 317 14.05 -4.94 31.70
CA ARG A 317 14.81 -3.81 32.29
C ARG A 317 16.01 -4.24 33.13
N ALA A 318 15.87 -5.28 33.96
CA ALA A 318 16.95 -5.76 34.83
C ALA A 318 18.16 -6.30 34.04
N PHE A 319 17.89 -6.94 32.89
CA PHE A 319 18.93 -7.45 32.00
C PHE A 319 19.31 -6.48 30.87
N ARG A 320 18.87 -5.21 30.94
CA ARG A 320 19.05 -4.17 29.90
C ARG A 320 18.63 -4.61 28.50
N LEU A 321 17.66 -5.51 28.41
CA LEU A 321 16.97 -5.83 27.16
C LEU A 321 15.84 -4.80 27.04
N LYS A 322 15.94 -3.86 26.10
CA LYS A 322 14.84 -2.93 25.78
C LYS A 322 13.73 -3.65 25.02
#